data_AF-A0A6L8IFR2-F1
#
_entry.id   AF-A0A6L8IFR2-F1
#
_cell.length_a   1.000
_cell.length_b   1.000
_cell.length_c   1.000
_cell.angle_alpha   90.00
_cell.angle_beta   90.00
_cell.angle_gamma   90.00
#
_symmetry.space_group_name_H-M   'P 1'
#
loop_
_entity.id
_entity.type
_entity.pdbx_description
1 polymer ?
#
loop_
_entity_poly.entity_id
_entity_poly.type
_entity_poly.pdbx_seq_one_letter_code
_entity_poly.pdbx_strand_id
1 'polypeptide(L)' 'FSLFPMAPLKGSSTGLRWPIDGLTLDPLGRLGTSNQASGRVELAFDSPGCITLIPRAHVSLAVAALTGSAHAPDR' A
#
# COMPACT_ATOMS: atom_id res chain seq x y z
N PHE A 1 7.53 -0.53 4.23
CA PHE A 1 6.30 -0.24 3.48
C PHE A 1 5.17 -0.58 4.44
N SER A 2 4.27 0.33 4.79
CA SER A 2 3.25 0.01 5.81
C SER A 2 1.87 0.41 5.31
N LEU A 3 0.86 -0.37 5.69
CA LEU A 3 -0.55 -0.08 5.44
C LEU A 3 -1.21 0.29 6.76
N PHE A 4 -1.95 1.39 6.76
CA PHE A 4 -2.70 1.86 7.92
C PHE A 4 -4.17 2.08 7.53
N PRO A 5 -5.09 1.21 7.99
CA PRO A 5 -6.53 1.40 7.78
C PRO A 5 -7.05 2.56 8.64
N MET A 6 -7.92 3.40 8.08
CA MET A 6 -8.70 4.43 8.78
C MET A 6 -10.19 4.08 8.89
N ALA A 7 -10.62 3.01 8.24
CA ALA A 7 -11.93 2.39 8.33
C ALA A 7 -11.75 0.87 8.17
N PRO A 8 -12.71 0.03 8.59
CA PRO A 8 -12.67 -1.40 8.31
C PRO A 8 -12.75 -1.65 6.80
N LEU A 9 -11.79 -2.41 6.25
CA LEU A 9 -11.78 -2.78 4.83
C LEU A 9 -11.09 -4.14 4.60
N LYS A 10 -11.27 -4.70 3.41
CA LYS A 10 -10.50 -5.86 2.94
C LYS A 10 -9.65 -5.49 1.74
N GLY A 11 -8.60 -6.29 1.51
CA GLY A 11 -7.78 -6.14 0.33
C GLY A 11 -7.02 -7.41 -0.03
N SER A 12 -6.35 -7.34 -1.17
CA SER A 12 -5.40 -8.35 -1.66
C SER A 12 -4.07 -7.68 -1.97
N SER A 13 -3.00 -8.47 -1.95
CA SER A 13 -1.67 -7.96 -2.25
C SER A 13 -0.77 -8.96 -2.93
N THR A 14 0.04 -8.46 -3.86
CA THR A 14 1.21 -9.17 -4.38
C THR A 14 2.49 -8.43 -4.01
N GLY A 15 3.62 -9.14 -3.97
CA GLY A 15 4.93 -8.54 -3.71
C GLY A 15 5.18 -8.05 -2.28
N LEU A 16 4.21 -8.15 -1.37
CA LEU A 16 4.43 -7.95 0.06
C LEU A 16 4.95 -9.23 0.73
N ARG A 17 5.84 -9.09 1.71
CA ARG A 17 6.36 -10.21 2.52
C ARG A 17 5.26 -10.85 3.35
N TRP A 18 4.31 -10.06 3.82
CA TRP A 18 3.13 -10.53 4.55
C TRP A 18 1.87 -10.13 3.76
N PRO A 19 1.30 -11.05 2.96
CA PRO A 19 0.10 -10.77 2.17
C PRO A 19 -1.11 -10.42 3.04
N ILE A 20 -2.01 -9.60 2.52
CA ILE A 20 -3.23 -9.16 3.24
C ILE A 20 -4.51 -9.90 2.82
N ASP A 21 -4.41 -10.85 1.90
CA ASP A 21 -5.53 -11.62 1.36
C ASP A 21 -6.34 -12.30 2.46
N GLY A 22 -7.65 -12.11 2.42
CA GLY A 22 -8.58 -12.68 3.41
C GLY A 22 -8.57 -11.99 4.77
N LEU A 23 -7.75 -10.95 4.98
CA LEU A 23 -7.75 -10.18 6.22
C LEU A 23 -8.79 -9.04 6.16
N THR A 24 -9.47 -8.81 7.28
CA THR A 24 -10.12 -7.53 7.54
C THR A 24 -9.10 -6.63 8.23
N LEU A 25 -8.76 -5.50 7.60
CA LEU A 25 -7.93 -4.46 8.19
C LEU A 25 -8.83 -3.44 8.88
N ASP A 26 -8.51 -3.07 10.12
CA ASP A 26 -9.35 -2.21 10.96
C ASP A 26 -8.45 -1.25 11.79
N PRO A 27 -8.76 0.06 11.85
CA PRO A 27 -7.97 1.04 12.61
C PRO A 27 -7.82 0.69 14.11
N LEU A 28 -8.80 0.00 14.68
CA LEU A 28 -8.83 -0.44 16.08
C LEU A 28 -8.53 -1.94 16.25
N GLY A 29 -8.31 -2.65 15.14
CA GLY A 29 -8.12 -4.10 15.11
C GLY A 29 -6.84 -4.50 14.42
N ARG A 30 -6.96 -5.41 13.44
CA ARG A 30 -5.81 -5.90 12.69
C ARG A 30 -5.33 -4.83 11.73
N LEU A 31 -4.08 -4.43 11.87
CA LEU A 31 -3.41 -3.49 10.96
C LEU A 31 -2.63 -4.25 9.86
N GLY A 32 -2.10 -3.51 8.90
CA GLY A 32 -1.10 -3.97 7.92
C GLY A 32 0.26 -3.26 8.09
N THR A 33 0.57 -2.82 9.31
CA THR A 33 1.76 -2.03 9.63
C THR A 33 3.03 -2.87 9.60
N SER A 34 4.16 -2.20 9.32
CA SER A 34 5.51 -2.79 9.28
C SER A 34 5.70 -3.89 8.23
N ASN A 35 5.01 -3.77 7.09
CA ASN A 35 5.20 -4.68 5.97
C ASN A 35 6.53 -4.41 5.23
N GLN A 36 6.88 -5.34 4.35
CA GLN A 36 8.08 -5.24 3.51
C GLN A 36 7.71 -5.55 2.07
N ALA A 37 8.14 -4.68 1.15
CA ALA A 37 8.11 -5.00 -0.26
C ALA A 37 9.24 -6.00 -0.56
N SER A 38 8.87 -7.14 -1.12
CA SER A 38 9.78 -8.19 -1.62
C SER A 38 9.99 -8.08 -3.13
N GLY A 39 9.27 -7.19 -3.81
CA GLY A 39 9.31 -6.96 -5.25
C GLY A 39 8.33 -5.87 -5.64
N ARG A 40 7.86 -5.89 -6.89
CA ARG A 40 6.77 -5.00 -7.34
C ARG A 40 5.51 -5.31 -6.52
N VAL A 41 5.01 -4.30 -5.82
CA VAL A 41 3.81 -4.41 -4.98
C VAL A 41 2.59 -3.98 -5.77
N GLU A 42 1.56 -4.82 -5.79
CA GLU A 42 0.21 -4.45 -6.21
C GLU A 42 -0.74 -4.62 -5.04
N LEU A 43 -1.66 -3.66 -4.90
CA LEU A 43 -2.67 -3.65 -3.84
C LEU A 43 -4.03 -3.40 -4.47
N ALA A 44 -5.03 -4.12 -4.00
CA ALA A 44 -6.43 -3.84 -4.28
C ALA A 44 -7.21 -3.83 -2.96
N PHE A 45 -8.17 -2.90 -2.86
CA PHE A 45 -9.02 -2.73 -1.69
C PHE A 45 -10.48 -2.68 -2.12
N ASP A 46 -11.38 -3.22 -1.31
CA ASP A 46 -12.82 -3.20 -1.59
C ASP A 46 -13.48 -1.83 -1.34
N SER A 47 -12.78 -0.96 -0.62
CA SER A 47 -13.27 0.36 -0.20
C SER A 47 -12.11 1.33 0.05
N PRO A 48 -12.33 2.65 -0.05
CA PRO A 48 -11.32 3.64 0.32
C PRO A 48 -11.07 3.65 1.83
N GLY A 49 -9.94 4.25 2.25
CA GLY A 49 -9.64 4.44 3.68
C GLY A 49 -8.37 3.73 4.15
N CYS A 50 -7.47 3.32 3.26
CA CYS A 50 -6.14 2.83 3.63
C CYS A 50 -5.05 3.84 3.27
N ILE A 51 -4.23 4.21 4.26
CA ILE A 51 -3.02 5.01 4.05
C ILE A 51 -1.85 4.06 3.76
N THR A 52 -1.11 4.34 2.70
CA THR A 52 0.19 3.69 2.45
C THR A 52 1.32 4.58 2.93
N LEU A 53 2.12 4.07 3.86
CA LEU A 53 3.30 4.73 4.40
C LEU A 53 4.56 4.17 3.73
N ILE A 54 5.28 5.03 3.03
CA ILE A 54 6.54 4.70 2.36
C ILE A 54 7.73 5.35 3.08
N PRO A 55 8.96 4.80 2.99
CA PRO A 55 10.14 5.47 3.49
C PRO A 55 10.29 6.87 2.87
N ARG A 56 10.67 7.86 3.68
CA ARG A 56 10.84 9.26 3.27
C ARG A 56 11.72 9.43 2.02
N ALA A 57 12.73 8.57 1.85
CA ALA A 57 13.63 8.59 0.69
C ALA A 57 12.90 8.46 -0.66
N HIS A 58 11.67 7.92 -0.68
CA HIS A 58 10.89 7.71 -1.90
C HIS A 58 9.78 8.75 -2.12
N VAL A 59 9.69 9.79 -1.28
CA VAL A 59 8.60 10.78 -1.34
C VAL A 59 8.52 11.50 -2.68
N SER A 60 9.65 11.92 -3.25
CA SER A 60 9.68 12.64 -4.53
C SER A 60 9.17 11.78 -5.69
N LEU A 61 9.52 10.49 -5.70
CA LEU A 61 9.04 9.54 -6.70
C LEU A 61 7.53 9.31 -6.56
N ALA A 62 7.04 9.15 -5.33
CA ALA A 62 5.62 8.97 -5.07
C ALA A 62 4.79 10.20 -5.48
N VAL A 63 5.26 11.40 -5.17
CA VAL A 63 4.61 12.65 -5.60
C VAL A 63 4.57 12.74 -7.12
N ALA A 64 5.71 12.52 -7.79
CA ALA A 64 5.77 12.61 -9.25
C ALA A 64 4.82 11.60 -9.95
N ALA A 65 4.71 10.38 -9.41
CA ALA A 65 3.79 9.36 -9.91
C ALA A 65 2.31 9.75 -9.70
N LEU A 66 1.97 10.35 -8.56
CA LEU A 66 0.60 10.75 -8.23
C LEU A 66 0.14 12.03 -8.96
N THR A 67 1.06 12.95 -9.23
CA THR A 67 0.76 14.22 -9.91
C THR A 67 0.89 14.15 -11.43
N GLY A 68 1.22 12.98 -11.99
CA GLY A 68 1.36 12.78 -13.43
C GLY A 68 2.60 13.44 -14.04
N SER A 69 3.60 13.80 -13.23
CA SER A 69 4.90 14.32 -13.71
C SER A 69 5.99 13.24 -13.82
N ALA A 70 5.68 11.96 -13.54
CA ALA A 70 6.61 10.84 -13.74
C ALA A 70 6.31 10.06 -15.03
N HIS A 71 7.37 9.92 -15.84
CA HIS A 71 7.52 9.03 -17.00
C HIS A 71 6.97 7.63 -16.73
N ALA A 72 6.06 7.17 -17.59
CA ALA A 72 5.66 5.77 -17.63
C ALA A 72 6.91 4.91 -17.86
N PRO A 73 7.19 3.87 -17.06
CA PRO A 73 8.25 2.96 -17.38
C PRO A 73 7.86 2.20 -18.66
N ASP A 74 8.78 2.16 -19.62
CA ASP A 74 8.66 1.30 -20.80
C ASP A 74 8.43 -0.15 -20.36
N ARG A 75 7.50 -0.80 -21.07
CA ARG A 75 7.09 -2.20 -20.87
C ARG A 75 8.25 -3.18 -21.05
#